data_AF-A0AAJ7J1N6-F1
#
_entry.id   AF-A0AAJ7J1N6-F1
#
_cell.length_a   1.000
_cell.length_b   1.000
_cell.length_c   1.000
_cell.angle_alpha   90.00
_cell.angle_beta   90.00
_cell.angle_gamma   90.00
#
_symmetry.space_group_name_H-M   'P 1'
#
loop_
_entity.id
_entity.type
_entity.pdbx_description
1 polymer ?
#
loop_
_entity_poly.entity_id
_entity_poly.type
_entity_poly.pdbx_seq_one_letter_code
_entity_poly.pdbx_strand_id
1 'polypeptide(L)'
;MVMQKMDSKMNSTTICRSASTSLKNRKQYKPQVCTNTFKNVCVRTPVRKTGPSDGREFGKGSGRGRGRMQVTTLKTKLPAPRILTQEEYEELRKCTGPTTKEEREAIFLAEREERERLMKESKQRKEEFRKIDIERPRDKCPELVEIEEEARKRAKHILERAQNMKLEQEEEIQKCNRIILETKCRAIRDAQIEEKKLIEMELQEEEKRLNDMMENERRWAIREEIKKEQEEAMRRQKFANSLMEQIKENEENRMLHFERKQEESRLINLSNIAWQQAEIAKLRNKESENARVRQQLAEGNEQLKHFKAMEEQENKIIDLRIREYQRYKEEQEAKLAEEKRLERLQKEQTKALVATQTMQARDLQERLDELNAALVHEQVERQWRQKEKEEALKKAEAQKSLMEEREKQINNKRIMEAIELERERREFEKIVHVQKESFCQEQKELEKKQRRALIHRSEILKQVYFYIQNTLHTFYIHIFQVNEKERERIQTRQRMFEEGLAIRTEAAIRKKKLRETMERKCNEMKKNNVPDIYINEVKRLIENIE
;
A
#
# COMPACT_ATOMS: atom_id res chain seq x y z
N MET A 1 -17.00 35.43 26.35
CA MET A 1 -16.58 34.69 27.55
C MET A 1 -16.36 33.25 27.12
N VAL A 2 -15.13 32.93 26.72
CA VAL A 2 -14.74 31.64 26.11
C VAL A 2 -13.92 30.85 27.12
N MET A 3 -14.15 29.55 27.15
CA MET A 3 -13.66 28.59 28.12
C MET A 3 -12.14 28.37 28.09
N GLN A 4 -11.61 28.21 29.31
CA GLN A 4 -10.33 27.59 29.72
C GLN A 4 -10.73 26.35 30.55
N LYS A 5 -10.11 25.16 30.58
CA LYS A 5 -8.73 24.61 30.43
C LYS A 5 -8.90 23.08 30.21
N MET A 6 -8.11 22.42 29.34
CA MET A 6 -6.94 21.54 29.61
C MET A 6 -7.17 20.44 30.68
N ASP A 7 -6.76 19.17 30.57
CA ASP A 7 -6.01 18.34 29.61
C ASP A 7 -6.20 16.85 30.01
N SER A 8 -5.93 15.90 29.10
CA SER A 8 -5.03 14.73 29.32
C SER A 8 -5.40 13.48 28.49
N LYS A 9 -4.56 13.15 27.51
CA LYS A 9 -4.34 11.79 27.01
C LYS A 9 -2.83 11.57 26.81
N MET A 10 -2.29 10.61 27.56
CA MET A 10 -1.41 9.52 27.11
C MET A 10 -0.18 9.87 26.24
N ASN A 11 1.02 9.80 26.82
CA ASN A 11 1.88 8.60 26.86
C ASN A 11 3.37 8.96 27.05
N SER A 12 3.96 8.36 28.08
CA SER A 12 5.39 8.37 28.37
C SER A 12 6.15 7.39 27.47
N THR A 13 7.31 7.83 27.01
CA THR A 13 8.31 7.04 26.26
C THR A 13 9.58 6.98 27.10
N THR A 14 10.08 5.78 27.46
CA THR A 14 11.50 5.56 27.83
C THR A 14 11.86 4.06 27.67
N ILE A 15 12.71 3.75 26.67
CA ILE A 15 14.02 3.03 26.71
C ILE A 15 14.15 1.91 27.78
N CYS A 16 14.63 0.67 27.62
CA CYS A 16 15.36 -0.21 26.67
C CYS A 16 15.10 -1.65 27.21
N ARG A 17 15.20 -2.80 26.53
CA ARG A 17 16.32 -3.41 25.79
C ARG A 17 15.88 -4.85 25.43
N SER A 18 16.40 -5.39 24.31
CA SER A 18 16.51 -6.83 23.94
C SER A 18 15.22 -7.66 23.82
N ALA A 19 15.02 -8.60 22.88
CA ALA A 19 15.83 -9.16 21.80
C ALA A 19 14.92 -9.99 20.86
N SER A 20 15.39 -10.19 19.62
CA SER A 20 15.01 -11.26 18.65
C SER A 20 13.56 -11.25 18.13
N THR A 21 13.23 -11.47 16.85
CA THR A 21 13.91 -12.23 15.80
C THR A 21 13.33 -11.82 14.43
N SER A 22 14.18 -11.57 13.44
CA SER A 22 13.79 -11.41 12.02
C SER A 22 13.98 -12.73 11.28
N LEU A 23 13.03 -13.08 10.40
CA LEU A 23 13.14 -14.24 9.52
C LEU A 23 12.96 -13.83 8.06
N LYS A 24 13.85 -14.39 7.22
CA LYS A 24 13.85 -14.58 5.75
C LYS A 24 14.80 -13.69 4.95
N ASN A 25 15.92 -14.28 4.50
CA ASN A 25 16.00 -14.71 3.09
C ASN A 25 17.15 -15.69 2.77
N ARG A 26 16.81 -16.65 1.88
CA ARG A 26 17.59 -17.44 0.89
C ARG A 26 18.84 -18.31 1.28
N LYS A 27 18.63 -19.63 1.16
CA LYS A 27 19.27 -20.63 0.26
C LYS A 27 20.82 -20.72 0.12
N GLN A 28 21.44 -21.81 0.62
CA GLN A 28 22.03 -22.98 -0.11
C GLN A 28 23.24 -23.67 0.60
N TYR A 29 23.13 -25.01 0.70
CA TYR A 29 24.11 -26.12 0.63
C TYR A 29 25.19 -26.44 1.70
N LYS A 30 25.02 -27.69 2.22
CA LYS A 30 25.95 -28.78 2.63
C LYS A 30 26.86 -28.64 3.86
N PRO A 31 26.80 -29.62 4.80
CA PRO A 31 27.81 -29.81 5.84
C PRO A 31 28.69 -31.06 5.64
N GLN A 32 29.90 -30.99 6.18
CA GLN A 32 30.83 -32.10 6.40
C GLN A 32 30.82 -32.50 7.89
N VAL A 33 30.63 -33.81 8.12
CA VAL A 33 31.41 -34.77 8.95
C VAL A 33 31.76 -34.46 10.43
N CYS A 34 31.76 -35.56 11.20
CA CYS A 34 32.33 -35.84 12.55
C CYS A 34 31.41 -35.49 13.74
N THR A 35 31.15 -36.31 14.76
CA THR A 35 31.81 -37.51 15.33
C THR A 35 30.83 -38.31 16.21
N ASN A 36 30.84 -39.64 16.05
CA ASN A 36 30.97 -40.69 17.09
C ASN A 36 30.42 -40.53 18.54
N THR A 37 29.52 -41.50 18.86
CA THR A 37 29.43 -42.37 20.07
C THR A 37 28.98 -41.82 21.45
N PHE A 38 27.81 -42.28 21.95
CA PHE A 38 27.64 -43.39 22.93
C PHE A 38 26.27 -43.38 23.67
N LYS A 39 25.76 -44.61 23.86
CA LYS A 39 24.95 -45.14 24.98
C LYS A 39 23.58 -44.52 25.32
N ASN A 40 22.53 -45.28 24.97
CA ASN A 40 21.21 -45.24 25.61
C ASN A 40 21.10 -46.31 26.70
N VAL A 41 20.35 -45.97 27.75
CA VAL A 41 20.03 -46.78 28.94
C VAL A 41 18.50 -46.94 29.02
N CYS A 42 18.07 -48.17 29.35
CA CYS A 42 16.83 -48.57 30.07
C CYS A 42 15.44 -48.48 29.40
N VAL A 43 14.68 -49.59 29.38
CA VAL A 43 13.65 -49.98 30.39
C VAL A 43 12.77 -51.17 29.88
N ARG A 44 12.84 -52.28 30.64
CA ARG A 44 11.81 -53.24 31.11
C ARG A 44 10.89 -54.09 30.17
N THR A 45 11.08 -55.41 30.35
CA THR A 45 10.14 -56.51 30.72
C THR A 45 9.24 -57.23 29.69
N PRO A 46 8.93 -58.54 29.92
CA PRO A 46 8.81 -59.54 28.86
C PRO A 46 7.47 -60.30 28.81
N VAL A 47 7.12 -60.94 27.68
CA VAL A 47 6.30 -62.18 27.64
C VAL A 47 6.69 -63.08 26.45
N ARG A 48 6.92 -64.35 26.79
CA ARG A 48 7.04 -65.64 26.08
C ARG A 48 6.59 -65.81 24.59
N LYS A 49 7.46 -66.51 23.83
CA LYS A 49 7.44 -67.94 23.38
C LYS A 49 7.56 -68.20 21.85
N THR A 50 8.46 -69.16 21.55
CA THR A 50 8.62 -70.03 20.34
C THR A 50 8.91 -69.32 19.02
N GLY A 51 9.90 -69.65 18.18
CA GLY A 51 10.66 -70.86 17.88
C GLY A 51 11.33 -70.64 16.49
N PRO A 52 11.90 -71.64 15.80
CA PRO A 52 13.36 -71.77 15.59
C PRO A 52 13.80 -71.64 14.10
N SER A 53 14.99 -71.07 13.80
CA SER A 53 16.29 -71.73 13.45
C SER A 53 16.32 -72.37 12.04
N ASP A 54 17.37 -72.34 11.20
CA ASP A 54 18.82 -72.36 11.44
C ASP A 54 19.63 -71.88 10.23
N GLY A 55 20.87 -71.47 10.53
CA GLY A 55 22.00 -71.51 9.61
C GLY A 55 23.27 -71.72 10.42
N ARG A 56 23.72 -72.96 10.56
CA ARG A 56 25.02 -73.32 11.15
C ARG A 56 25.77 -74.23 10.21
N GLU A 57 27.05 -73.92 10.05
CA GLU A 57 28.07 -74.96 10.02
C GLU A 57 29.39 -74.50 10.66
N PHE A 58 30.02 -75.49 11.30
CA PHE A 58 31.39 -75.63 11.80
C PHE A 58 31.91 -74.89 13.06
N GLY A 59 32.36 -75.71 14.03
CA GLY A 59 33.46 -75.34 14.92
C GLY A 59 33.49 -75.96 16.32
N LYS A 60 34.05 -77.18 16.43
CA LYS A 60 34.91 -77.71 17.53
C LYS A 60 34.47 -77.62 19.01
N GLY A 61 34.38 -78.80 19.64
CA GLY A 61 35.30 -79.16 20.74
C GLY A 61 34.78 -79.15 22.19
N SER A 62 34.65 -80.36 22.77
CA SER A 62 34.62 -80.71 24.21
C SER A 62 33.35 -80.30 25.00
N GLY A 63 32.83 -81.06 25.95
CA GLY A 63 33.12 -82.39 26.45
C GLY A 63 32.05 -82.81 27.48
N ARG A 64 31.91 -84.12 27.65
CA ARG A 64 31.38 -84.85 28.83
C ARG A 64 29.98 -84.49 29.36
N GLY A 65 29.03 -85.40 29.14
CA GLY A 65 27.80 -85.50 29.94
C GLY A 65 27.08 -86.80 29.62
N ARG A 66 27.12 -87.76 30.56
CA ARG A 66 26.71 -89.16 30.42
C ARG A 66 25.19 -89.28 30.23
N GLY A 67 24.75 -89.95 29.16
CA GLY A 67 23.39 -90.46 28.98
C GLY A 67 23.41 -91.98 28.94
N ARG A 68 22.95 -92.61 30.03
CA ARG A 68 22.76 -94.07 30.20
C ARG A 68 21.92 -94.64 29.05
N MET A 69 22.48 -95.51 28.23
CA MET A 69 21.67 -96.54 27.57
C MET A 69 21.37 -97.64 28.60
N GLN A 70 20.10 -97.97 28.75
CA GLN A 70 19.65 -99.13 29.50
C GLN A 70 20.16 -100.38 28.76
N VAL A 71 21.21 -100.98 29.32
CA VAL A 71 21.60 -102.35 29.00
C VAL A 71 20.55 -103.24 29.63
N THR A 72 19.66 -103.81 28.84
CA THR A 72 18.87 -104.97 29.24
C THR A 72 19.84 -106.13 29.47
N THR A 73 20.23 -106.31 30.73
CA THR A 73 20.96 -107.49 31.19
C THR A 73 20.03 -108.71 31.04
N LEU A 74 20.21 -109.49 29.98
CA LEU A 74 19.79 -110.89 29.99
C LEU A 74 20.66 -111.59 31.03
N LYS A 75 20.13 -111.74 32.25
CA LYS A 75 20.68 -112.65 33.25
C LYS A 75 20.48 -114.07 32.74
N THR A 76 21.44 -114.59 31.97
CA THR A 76 21.55 -116.03 31.73
C THR A 76 21.87 -116.67 33.08
N LYS A 77 20.87 -117.32 33.68
CA LYS A 77 21.07 -118.13 34.89
C LYS A 77 22.10 -119.22 34.55
N LEU A 78 23.15 -119.33 35.37
CA LEU A 78 24.02 -120.51 35.38
C LEU A 78 23.13 -121.76 35.53
N PRO A 79 23.22 -122.76 34.65
CA PRO A 79 22.58 -124.04 34.91
C PRO A 79 23.20 -124.64 36.18
N ALA A 80 22.36 -125.16 37.08
CA ALA A 80 22.78 -125.92 38.25
C ALA A 80 23.60 -127.15 37.81
N PRO A 81 24.57 -127.62 38.61
CA PRO A 81 25.36 -128.81 38.29
C PRO A 81 24.43 -130.02 38.05
N ARG A 82 24.36 -130.45 36.79
CA ARG A 82 23.73 -131.71 36.38
C ARG A 82 24.70 -132.84 36.74
N ILE A 83 24.28 -133.76 37.59
CA ILE A 83 25.03 -134.97 37.90
C ILE A 83 25.05 -135.80 36.60
N LEU A 84 26.20 -135.85 35.92
CA LEU A 84 26.38 -136.69 34.74
C LEU A 84 26.17 -138.15 35.15
N THR A 85 25.34 -138.87 34.40
CA THR A 85 25.28 -140.33 34.50
C THR A 85 26.57 -140.93 33.93
N GLN A 86 26.93 -142.13 34.37
CA GLN A 86 28.18 -142.78 33.97
C GLN A 86 28.28 -142.97 32.45
N GLU A 87 27.14 -143.09 31.77
CA GLU A 87 27.03 -143.13 30.31
C GLU A 87 27.34 -141.77 29.65
N GLU A 88 26.80 -140.65 30.17
CA GLU A 88 27.11 -139.30 29.67
C GLU A 88 28.59 -138.92 29.91
N TYR A 89 29.19 -139.42 31.00
CA TYR A 89 30.63 -139.24 31.27
C TYR A 89 31.52 -140.05 30.33
N GLU A 90 31.11 -141.27 29.97
CA GLU A 90 31.84 -142.11 29.01
C GLU A 90 31.69 -141.61 27.56
N GLU A 91 30.56 -141.03 27.18
CA GLU A 91 30.38 -140.36 25.88
C GLU A 91 31.24 -139.08 25.76
N LEU A 92 31.31 -138.27 26.81
CA LEU A 92 32.20 -137.11 26.86
C LEU A 92 33.68 -137.52 26.88
N ARG A 93 34.04 -138.65 27.50
CA ARG A 93 35.40 -139.20 27.41
C ARG A 93 35.76 -139.66 26.00
N LYS A 94 34.80 -140.17 25.21
CA LYS A 94 34.97 -140.53 23.80
C LYS A 94 35.06 -139.31 22.87
N CYS A 95 34.38 -138.21 23.19
CA CYS A 95 34.51 -136.92 22.47
C CYS A 95 35.76 -136.10 22.86
N THR A 96 36.49 -136.52 23.89
CA THR A 96 37.66 -135.82 24.43
C THR A 96 38.93 -136.68 24.38
N GLY A 97 39.06 -137.52 23.34
CA GLY A 97 40.36 -138.03 22.86
C GLY A 97 41.08 -136.97 22.01
N PRO A 98 42.41 -137.01 21.87
CA PRO A 98 43.15 -135.97 21.15
C PRO A 98 42.88 -136.06 19.65
N THR A 99 41.92 -135.27 19.17
CA THR A 99 41.77 -134.94 17.75
C THR A 99 43.03 -134.22 17.28
N THR A 100 43.62 -134.70 16.18
CA THR A 100 44.76 -134.06 15.52
C THR A 100 44.36 -132.64 15.08
N LYS A 101 45.32 -131.71 15.04
CA LYS A 101 45.07 -130.29 14.75
C LYS A 101 44.32 -130.07 13.43
N GLU A 102 44.49 -130.97 12.47
CA GLU A 102 43.92 -130.89 11.12
C GLU A 102 42.39 -131.09 11.08
N GLU A 103 41.81 -131.94 11.95
CA GLU A 103 40.36 -132.16 11.98
C GLU A 103 39.60 -130.98 12.62
N ARG A 104 40.24 -130.27 13.56
CA ARG A 104 39.66 -129.06 14.19
C ARG A 104 39.66 -127.87 13.23
N GLU A 105 40.68 -127.77 12.37
CA GLU A 105 40.77 -126.71 11.36
C GLU A 105 39.74 -126.92 10.24
N ALA A 106 39.49 -128.17 9.83
CA ALA A 106 38.48 -128.49 8.81
C ALA A 106 37.05 -128.14 9.26
N ILE A 107 36.69 -128.44 10.52
CA ILE A 107 35.37 -128.10 11.08
C ILE A 107 35.21 -126.57 11.20
N PHE A 108 36.25 -125.86 11.63
CA PHE A 108 36.22 -124.40 11.74
C PHE A 108 36.14 -123.71 10.37
N LEU A 109 36.80 -124.27 9.35
CA LEU A 109 36.72 -123.79 7.97
C LEU A 109 35.31 -123.99 7.38
N ALA A 110 34.72 -125.17 7.57
CA ALA A 110 33.35 -125.44 7.11
C ALA A 110 32.32 -124.49 7.78
N GLU A 111 32.43 -124.27 9.09
CA GLU A 111 31.55 -123.36 9.81
C GLU A 111 31.74 -121.89 9.37
N ARG A 112 32.98 -121.51 9.01
CA ARG A 112 33.28 -120.18 8.48
C ARG A 112 32.69 -119.98 7.07
N GLU A 113 32.79 -120.98 6.20
CA GLU A 113 32.23 -120.92 4.85
C GLU A 113 30.70 -120.84 4.87
N GLU A 114 30.04 -121.58 5.77
CA GLU A 114 28.58 -121.52 5.94
C GLU A 114 28.12 -120.16 6.46
N ARG A 115 28.84 -119.57 7.44
CA ARG A 115 28.59 -118.19 7.89
C ARG A 115 28.79 -117.15 6.79
N GLU A 116 29.79 -117.32 5.94
CA GLU A 116 30.02 -116.42 4.80
C GLU A 116 28.92 -116.52 3.73
N ARG A 117 28.36 -117.71 3.48
CA ARG A 117 27.22 -117.89 2.58
C ARG A 117 25.97 -117.16 3.09
N LEU A 118 25.61 -117.37 4.35
CA LEU A 118 24.44 -116.70 4.98
C LEU A 118 24.60 -115.16 4.99
N MET A 119 25.82 -114.67 5.19
CA MET A 119 26.12 -113.23 5.12
C MET A 119 25.98 -112.66 3.71
N LYS A 120 26.32 -113.41 2.66
CA LYS A 120 26.15 -112.98 1.27
C LYS A 120 24.67 -112.92 0.89
N GLU A 121 23.87 -113.89 1.27
CA GLU A 121 22.41 -113.89 1.02
C GLU A 121 21.68 -112.76 1.76
N SER A 122 22.11 -112.44 2.98
CA SER A 122 21.56 -111.29 3.73
C SER A 122 21.93 -109.96 3.07
N LYS A 123 23.16 -109.83 2.57
CA LYS A 123 23.59 -108.64 1.81
C LYS A 123 22.79 -108.47 0.51
N GLN A 124 22.55 -109.55 -0.22
CA GLN A 124 21.76 -109.52 -1.46
C GLN A 124 20.32 -109.08 -1.21
N ARG A 125 19.62 -109.66 -0.22
CA ARG A 125 18.28 -109.19 0.17
C ARG A 125 18.27 -107.71 0.57
N LYS A 126 19.29 -107.24 1.30
CA LYS A 126 19.40 -105.84 1.71
C LYS A 126 19.62 -104.90 0.52
N GLU A 127 20.35 -105.34 -0.50
CA GLU A 127 20.54 -104.58 -1.74
C GLU A 127 19.28 -104.55 -2.60
N GLU A 128 18.51 -105.65 -2.66
CA GLU A 128 17.21 -105.69 -3.34
C GLU A 128 16.21 -104.73 -2.71
N PHE A 129 16.09 -104.71 -1.38
CA PHE A 129 15.22 -103.74 -0.69
C PHE A 129 15.65 -102.29 -0.93
N ARG A 130 16.97 -102.01 -1.05
CA ARG A 130 17.45 -100.67 -1.42
C ARG A 130 17.05 -100.28 -2.85
N LYS A 131 17.08 -101.21 -3.80
CA LYS A 131 16.65 -100.95 -5.18
C LYS A 131 15.16 -100.62 -5.23
N ILE A 132 14.33 -101.39 -4.51
CA ILE A 132 12.89 -101.16 -4.42
C ILE A 132 12.55 -99.80 -3.80
N ASP A 133 13.28 -99.36 -2.77
CA ASP A 133 13.08 -98.04 -2.15
C ASP A 133 13.48 -96.86 -3.06
N ILE A 134 14.46 -97.04 -3.94
CA ILE A 134 14.89 -96.02 -4.91
C ILE A 134 13.89 -95.93 -6.07
N GLU A 135 13.36 -97.07 -6.52
CA GLU A 135 12.46 -97.15 -7.67
C GLU A 135 11.00 -96.81 -7.35
N ARG A 136 10.61 -96.76 -6.06
CA ARG A 136 9.24 -96.40 -5.66
C ARG A 136 8.94 -94.94 -6.04
N PRO A 137 8.05 -94.68 -7.02
CA PRO A 137 7.62 -93.33 -7.34
C PRO A 137 6.83 -92.79 -6.15
N ARG A 138 7.24 -91.64 -5.62
CA ARG A 138 6.42 -90.90 -4.66
C ARG A 138 5.34 -90.19 -5.46
N ASP A 139 4.22 -90.85 -5.73
CA ASP A 139 3.03 -90.20 -6.28
C ASP A 139 2.56 -89.13 -5.28
N LYS A 140 2.89 -87.88 -5.56
CA LYS A 140 2.51 -86.74 -4.73
C LYS A 140 1.04 -86.43 -4.99
N CYS A 141 0.23 -86.27 -3.94
CA CYS A 141 -1.17 -85.87 -4.06
C CYS A 141 -1.30 -84.51 -4.79
N PRO A 142 -2.34 -84.28 -5.61
CA PRO A 142 -2.52 -83.03 -6.38
C PRO A 142 -2.47 -81.75 -5.54
N GLU A 143 -3.05 -81.76 -4.33
CA GLU A 143 -3.05 -80.61 -3.40
C GLU A 143 -1.64 -80.25 -2.89
N LEU A 144 -0.74 -81.25 -2.76
CA LEU A 144 0.67 -81.00 -2.41
C LEU A 144 1.45 -80.40 -3.57
N VAL A 145 1.07 -80.71 -4.82
CA VAL A 145 1.66 -80.11 -6.01
C VAL A 145 1.26 -78.64 -6.13
N GLU A 146 -0.01 -78.29 -5.87
CA GLU A 146 -0.48 -76.89 -5.88
C GLU A 146 0.22 -76.04 -4.81
N ILE A 147 0.34 -76.55 -3.58
CA ILE A 147 1.06 -75.87 -2.49
C ILE A 147 2.56 -75.75 -2.83
N GLU A 148 3.17 -76.78 -3.41
CA GLU A 148 4.57 -76.75 -3.85
C GLU A 148 4.77 -75.75 -5.01
N GLU A 149 3.82 -75.66 -5.93
CA GLU A 149 3.83 -74.68 -7.02
C GLU A 149 3.63 -73.25 -6.54
N GLU A 150 2.72 -73.02 -5.60
CA GLU A 150 2.57 -71.72 -4.95
C GLU A 150 3.84 -71.34 -4.16
N ALA A 151 4.42 -72.27 -3.42
CA ALA A 151 5.68 -72.06 -2.72
C ALA A 151 6.80 -71.74 -3.71
N ARG A 152 6.86 -72.43 -4.86
CA ARG A 152 7.80 -72.13 -5.96
C ARG A 152 7.53 -70.76 -6.58
N LYS A 153 6.28 -70.35 -6.81
CA LYS A 153 5.92 -69.02 -7.32
C LYS A 153 6.33 -67.92 -6.33
N ARG A 154 6.05 -68.12 -5.03
CA ARG A 154 6.48 -67.20 -3.97
C ARG A 154 8.01 -67.12 -3.88
N ALA A 155 8.70 -68.25 -3.94
CA ALA A 155 10.16 -68.29 -3.95
C ALA A 155 10.74 -67.59 -5.18
N LYS A 156 10.19 -67.83 -6.38
CA LYS A 156 10.58 -67.13 -7.62
C LYS A 156 10.35 -65.63 -7.52
N HIS A 157 9.19 -65.19 -7.02
CA HIS A 157 8.90 -63.78 -6.82
C HIS A 157 9.87 -63.12 -5.83
N ILE A 158 10.25 -63.81 -4.75
CA ILE A 158 11.27 -63.31 -3.80
C ILE A 158 12.64 -63.20 -4.48
N LEU A 159 13.03 -64.19 -5.27
CA LEU A 159 14.29 -64.17 -6.03
C LEU A 159 14.30 -63.06 -7.08
N GLU A 160 13.23 -62.90 -7.85
CA GLU A 160 13.08 -61.83 -8.84
C GLU A 160 13.10 -60.45 -8.17
N ARG A 161 12.39 -60.29 -7.05
CA ARG A 161 12.43 -59.04 -6.26
C ARG A 161 13.84 -58.75 -5.77
N ALA A 162 14.56 -59.75 -5.27
CA ALA A 162 15.94 -59.58 -4.82
C ALA A 162 16.89 -59.23 -6.00
N GLN A 163 16.69 -59.84 -7.17
CA GLN A 163 17.43 -59.51 -8.39
C GLN A 163 17.13 -58.08 -8.86
N ASN A 164 15.87 -57.66 -8.87
CA ASN A 164 15.47 -56.30 -9.21
C ASN A 164 16.05 -55.29 -8.23
N MET A 165 16.04 -55.57 -6.92
CA MET A 165 16.68 -54.71 -5.93
C MET A 165 18.18 -54.56 -6.16
N LYS A 166 18.88 -55.62 -6.59
CA LYS A 166 20.29 -55.54 -6.98
C LYS A 166 20.48 -54.68 -8.23
N LEU A 167 19.63 -54.83 -9.24
CA LEU A 167 19.67 -53.99 -10.44
C LEU A 167 19.39 -52.52 -10.14
N GLU A 168 18.42 -52.20 -9.28
CA GLU A 168 18.15 -50.81 -8.87
C GLU A 168 19.30 -50.17 -8.08
N GLN A 169 20.16 -50.97 -7.45
CA GLN A 169 21.36 -50.48 -6.77
C GLN A 169 22.49 -50.13 -7.75
N GLU A 170 22.47 -50.61 -8.99
CA GLU A 170 23.45 -50.26 -10.02
C GLU A 170 23.43 -48.76 -10.34
N GLU A 171 24.59 -48.13 -10.43
CA GLU A 171 24.73 -46.67 -10.55
C GLU A 171 24.05 -46.11 -11.80
N GLU A 172 24.13 -46.83 -12.92
CA GLU A 172 23.56 -46.44 -14.20
C GLU A 172 22.02 -46.44 -14.14
N ILE A 173 21.44 -47.40 -13.43
CA ILE A 173 19.99 -47.46 -13.19
C ILE A 173 19.56 -46.35 -12.20
N GLN A 174 20.37 -46.04 -11.18
CA GLN A 174 20.10 -44.89 -10.31
C GLN A 174 20.15 -43.55 -11.07
N LYS A 175 21.10 -43.38 -12.01
CA LYS A 175 21.17 -42.23 -12.92
C LYS A 175 19.92 -42.16 -13.81
N CYS A 176 19.51 -43.29 -14.39
CA CYS A 176 18.26 -43.40 -15.16
C CYS A 176 17.04 -43.02 -14.30
N ASN A 177 16.94 -43.49 -13.06
CA ASN A 177 15.86 -43.15 -12.14
C ASN A 177 15.84 -41.64 -11.80
N ARG A 178 17.02 -41.02 -11.66
CA ARG A 178 17.15 -39.57 -11.47
C ARG A 178 16.62 -38.81 -12.68
N ILE A 179 17.03 -39.19 -13.89
CA ILE A 179 16.56 -38.59 -15.14
C ILE A 179 15.04 -38.74 -15.30
N ILE A 180 14.49 -39.92 -14.99
CA ILE A 180 13.03 -40.16 -14.99
C ILE A 180 12.33 -39.23 -14.00
N LEU A 181 12.88 -39.06 -12.79
CA LEU A 181 12.31 -38.17 -11.78
C LEU A 181 12.36 -36.69 -12.22
N GLU A 182 13.48 -36.24 -12.78
CA GLU A 182 13.63 -34.89 -13.32
C GLU A 182 12.64 -34.62 -14.44
N THR A 183 12.45 -35.61 -15.32
CA THR A 183 11.49 -35.56 -16.41
C THR A 183 10.05 -35.50 -15.89
N LYS A 184 9.71 -36.26 -14.84
CA LYS A 184 8.40 -36.14 -14.16
C LYS A 184 8.17 -34.74 -13.62
N CYS A 185 9.17 -34.16 -12.94
CA CYS A 185 9.10 -32.79 -12.44
C CYS A 185 8.93 -31.76 -13.56
N ARG A 186 9.58 -31.97 -14.70
CA ARG A 186 9.45 -31.12 -15.89
C ARG A 186 8.04 -31.20 -16.47
N ALA A 187 7.52 -32.42 -16.68
CA ALA A 187 6.17 -32.62 -17.19
C ALA A 187 5.09 -31.94 -16.32
N ILE A 188 5.22 -32.05 -14.98
CA ILE A 188 4.31 -31.37 -14.05
C ILE A 188 4.45 -29.85 -14.17
N ARG A 189 5.67 -29.32 -14.27
CA ARG A 189 5.90 -27.88 -14.42
C ARG A 189 5.28 -27.34 -15.70
N ASP A 190 5.46 -28.04 -16.81
CA ASP A 190 4.96 -27.61 -18.11
C ASP A 190 3.42 -27.62 -18.12
N ALA A 191 2.78 -28.61 -17.47
CA ALA A 191 1.33 -28.60 -17.23
C ALA A 191 0.88 -27.41 -16.37
N GLN A 192 1.59 -27.11 -15.27
CA GLN A 192 1.30 -25.96 -14.41
C GLN A 192 1.47 -24.60 -15.12
N ILE A 193 2.44 -24.50 -16.04
CA ILE A 193 2.63 -23.31 -16.85
C ILE A 193 1.42 -23.10 -17.77
N GLU A 194 0.93 -24.19 -18.39
CA GLU A 194 -0.23 -24.11 -19.26
C GLU A 194 -1.51 -23.75 -18.48
N GLU A 195 -1.73 -24.35 -17.31
CA GLU A 195 -2.82 -23.97 -16.40
C GLU A 195 -2.73 -22.49 -16.01
N LYS A 196 -1.52 -22.00 -15.69
CA LYS A 196 -1.33 -20.58 -15.33
C LYS A 196 -1.67 -19.65 -16.48
N LYS A 197 -1.30 -19.99 -17.72
CA LYS A 197 -1.64 -19.18 -18.90
C LYS A 197 -3.15 -19.12 -19.11
N LEU A 198 -3.85 -20.25 -18.93
CA LEU A 198 -5.31 -20.28 -19.02
C LEU A 198 -5.95 -19.36 -17.96
N ILE A 199 -5.48 -19.43 -16.71
CA ILE A 199 -5.94 -18.54 -15.63
C ILE A 199 -5.66 -17.07 -15.98
N GLU A 200 -4.50 -16.77 -16.55
CA GLU A 200 -4.14 -15.40 -16.97
C GLU A 200 -5.05 -14.89 -18.08
N MET A 201 -5.40 -15.74 -19.05
CA MET A 201 -6.38 -15.38 -20.09
C MET A 201 -7.77 -15.12 -19.51
N GLU A 202 -8.27 -16.00 -18.65
CA GLU A 202 -9.57 -15.83 -17.98
C GLU A 202 -9.61 -14.55 -17.14
N LEU A 203 -8.51 -14.24 -16.43
CA LEU A 203 -8.39 -13.02 -15.64
C LEU A 203 -8.42 -11.78 -16.54
N GLN A 204 -7.70 -11.78 -17.66
CA GLN A 204 -7.70 -10.67 -18.62
C GLN A 204 -9.08 -10.46 -19.25
N GLU A 205 -9.85 -11.51 -19.49
CA GLU A 205 -11.22 -11.42 -19.99
C GLU A 205 -12.15 -10.78 -18.94
N GLU A 206 -12.05 -11.18 -17.67
CA GLU A 206 -12.85 -10.58 -16.60
C GLU A 206 -12.44 -9.13 -16.32
N GLU A 207 -11.16 -8.79 -16.36
CA GLU A 207 -10.67 -7.41 -16.26
C GLU A 207 -11.23 -6.53 -17.40
N LYS A 208 -11.28 -7.04 -18.64
CA LYS A 208 -11.93 -6.33 -19.75
C LYS A 208 -13.41 -6.11 -19.48
N ARG A 209 -14.13 -7.14 -19.03
CA ARG A 209 -15.55 -7.04 -18.68
C ARG A 209 -15.80 -5.98 -17.59
N LEU A 210 -14.95 -5.92 -16.55
CA LEU A 210 -15.04 -4.92 -15.49
C LEU A 210 -14.70 -3.52 -15.98
N ASN A 211 -13.68 -3.38 -16.83
CA ASN A 211 -13.32 -2.09 -17.43
C ASN A 211 -14.46 -1.54 -18.29
N ASP A 212 -15.12 -2.38 -19.08
CA ASP A 212 -16.28 -1.99 -19.87
C ASP A 212 -17.45 -1.54 -18.97
N MET A 213 -17.67 -2.22 -17.84
CA MET A 213 -18.68 -1.81 -16.85
C MET A 213 -18.35 -0.43 -16.25
N MET A 214 -17.11 -0.21 -15.82
CA MET A 214 -16.67 1.08 -15.29
C MET A 214 -16.73 2.21 -16.34
N GLU A 215 -16.38 1.94 -17.59
CA GLU A 215 -16.47 2.93 -18.64
C GLU A 215 -17.94 3.30 -18.94
N ASN A 216 -18.84 2.31 -18.91
CA ASN A 216 -20.27 2.56 -19.05
C ASN A 216 -20.83 3.41 -17.90
N GLU A 217 -20.41 3.15 -16.66
CA GLU A 217 -20.75 4.00 -15.51
C GLU A 217 -20.21 5.41 -15.66
N ARG A 218 -18.95 5.57 -16.10
CA ARG A 218 -18.35 6.89 -16.40
C ARG A 218 -19.16 7.64 -17.46
N ARG A 219 -19.51 6.96 -18.56
CA ARG A 219 -20.34 7.52 -19.64
C ARG A 219 -21.74 7.89 -19.14
N TRP A 220 -22.29 7.14 -18.20
CA TRP A 220 -23.58 7.46 -17.58
C TRP A 220 -23.47 8.69 -16.68
N ALA A 221 -22.44 8.78 -15.83
CA ALA A 221 -22.19 9.93 -14.98
C ALA A 221 -22.02 11.23 -15.78
N ILE A 222 -21.22 11.21 -16.86
CA ILE A 222 -21.05 12.36 -17.76
C ILE A 222 -22.39 12.76 -18.40
N ARG A 223 -23.17 11.79 -18.88
CA ARG A 223 -24.51 12.08 -19.45
C ARG A 223 -25.43 12.72 -18.43
N GLU A 224 -25.35 12.30 -17.17
CA GLU A 224 -26.17 12.84 -16.10
C GLU A 224 -25.74 14.27 -15.71
N GLU A 225 -24.44 14.56 -15.70
CA GLU A 225 -23.93 15.94 -15.52
C GLU A 225 -24.38 16.85 -16.66
N ILE A 226 -24.27 16.41 -17.91
CA ILE A 226 -24.74 17.17 -19.07
C ILE A 226 -26.24 17.50 -18.96
N LYS A 227 -27.07 16.54 -18.51
CA LYS A 227 -28.50 16.82 -18.28
C LYS A 227 -28.71 17.89 -17.21
N LYS A 228 -27.98 17.82 -16.09
CA LYS A 228 -28.06 18.84 -15.03
C LYS A 228 -27.68 20.22 -15.56
N GLU A 229 -26.60 20.32 -16.33
CA GLU A 229 -26.20 21.57 -16.97
C GLU A 229 -27.27 22.10 -17.94
N GLN A 230 -27.89 21.22 -18.73
CA GLN A 230 -29.01 21.60 -19.61
C GLN A 230 -30.21 22.13 -18.81
N GLU A 231 -30.57 21.46 -17.71
CA GLU A 231 -31.65 21.93 -16.82
C GLU A 231 -31.33 23.30 -16.20
N GLU A 232 -30.09 23.52 -15.76
CA GLU A 232 -29.66 24.81 -15.25
C GLU A 232 -29.69 25.89 -16.33
N ALA A 233 -29.21 25.59 -17.54
CA ALA A 233 -29.26 26.50 -18.68
C ALA A 233 -30.71 26.90 -19.01
N MET A 234 -31.63 25.93 -19.02
CA MET A 234 -33.06 26.19 -19.20
C MET A 234 -33.64 27.06 -18.08
N ARG A 235 -33.24 26.85 -16.81
CA ARG A 235 -33.66 27.73 -15.69
C ARG A 235 -33.12 29.14 -15.85
N ARG A 236 -31.85 29.31 -16.23
CA ARG A 236 -31.23 30.62 -16.50
C ARG A 236 -31.94 31.33 -17.65
N GLN A 237 -32.27 30.62 -18.72
CA GLN A 237 -33.01 31.17 -19.85
C GLN A 237 -34.43 31.63 -19.44
N LYS A 238 -35.16 30.82 -18.67
CA LYS A 238 -36.47 31.22 -18.13
C LYS A 238 -36.38 32.48 -17.27
N PHE A 239 -35.37 32.56 -16.39
CA PHE A 239 -35.14 33.74 -15.57
C PHE A 239 -34.80 34.97 -16.40
N ALA A 240 -33.92 34.84 -17.39
CA ALA A 240 -33.57 35.92 -18.31
C ALA A 240 -34.79 36.43 -19.09
N ASN A 241 -35.66 35.53 -19.56
CA ASN A 241 -36.90 35.90 -20.24
C ASN A 241 -37.84 36.68 -19.32
N SER A 242 -38.01 36.23 -18.07
CA SER A 242 -38.85 36.92 -17.08
C SER A 242 -38.30 38.31 -16.74
N LEU A 243 -36.98 38.46 -16.60
CA LEU A 243 -36.36 39.77 -16.39
C LEU A 243 -36.56 40.70 -17.59
N MET A 244 -36.45 40.16 -18.81
CA MET A 244 -36.68 40.93 -20.03
C MET A 244 -38.14 41.41 -20.13
N GLU A 245 -39.09 40.59 -19.68
CA GLU A 245 -40.50 40.98 -19.57
C GLU A 245 -40.72 42.10 -18.55
N GLN A 246 -40.08 42.01 -17.37
CA GLN A 246 -40.12 43.08 -16.36
C GLN A 246 -39.50 44.39 -16.87
N ILE A 247 -38.42 44.33 -17.66
CA ILE A 247 -37.82 45.53 -18.26
C ILE A 247 -38.80 46.18 -19.23
N LYS A 248 -39.46 45.40 -20.09
CA LYS A 248 -40.47 45.90 -21.02
C LYS A 248 -41.64 46.55 -20.27
N GLU A 249 -42.17 45.89 -19.24
CA GLU A 249 -43.25 46.44 -18.41
C GLU A 249 -42.85 47.77 -17.74
N ASN A 250 -41.62 47.86 -17.25
CA ASN A 250 -41.09 49.10 -16.68
C ASN A 250 -40.92 50.22 -17.71
N GLU A 251 -40.50 49.90 -18.94
CA GLU A 251 -40.41 50.85 -20.04
C GLU A 251 -41.80 51.37 -20.44
N GLU A 252 -42.78 50.47 -20.58
CA GLU A 252 -44.18 50.82 -20.84
C GLU A 252 -44.74 51.74 -19.74
N ASN A 253 -44.53 51.40 -18.47
CA ASN A 253 -44.93 52.24 -17.34
C ASN A 253 -44.26 53.62 -17.37
N ARG A 254 -42.98 53.70 -17.76
CA ARG A 254 -42.26 54.97 -17.90
C ARG A 254 -42.88 55.83 -19.00
N MET A 255 -43.27 55.22 -20.13
CA MET A 255 -43.96 55.90 -21.23
C MET A 255 -45.33 56.42 -20.79
N LEU A 256 -46.14 55.58 -20.13
CA LEU A 256 -47.45 55.99 -19.60
C LEU A 256 -47.34 57.14 -18.59
N HIS A 257 -46.35 57.12 -17.70
CA HIS A 257 -46.10 58.22 -16.77
C HIS A 257 -45.71 59.51 -17.47
N PHE A 258 -44.91 59.41 -18.54
CA PHE A 258 -44.52 60.57 -19.35
C PHE A 258 -45.74 61.18 -20.06
N GLU A 259 -46.61 60.36 -20.64
CA GLU A 259 -47.88 60.79 -21.24
C GLU A 259 -48.79 61.46 -20.21
N ARG A 260 -48.95 60.87 -19.02
CA ARG A 260 -49.76 61.47 -17.94
C ARG A 260 -49.25 62.85 -17.54
N LYS A 261 -47.93 63.02 -17.39
CA LYS A 261 -47.32 64.33 -17.07
C LYS A 261 -47.52 65.37 -18.17
N GLN A 262 -47.47 64.95 -19.43
CA GLN A 262 -47.76 65.86 -20.55
C GLN A 262 -49.20 66.34 -20.52
N GLU A 263 -50.15 65.44 -20.27
CA GLU A 263 -51.57 65.80 -20.17
C GLU A 263 -51.84 66.71 -18.96
N GLU A 264 -51.27 66.41 -17.79
CA GLU A 264 -51.32 67.29 -16.61
C GLU A 264 -50.76 68.69 -16.92
N SER A 265 -49.61 68.76 -17.60
CA SER A 265 -48.99 70.03 -18.01
C SER A 265 -49.89 70.81 -18.98
N ARG A 266 -50.54 70.11 -19.92
CA ARG A 266 -51.50 70.71 -20.86
C ARG A 266 -52.71 71.29 -20.13
N LEU A 267 -53.27 70.55 -19.17
CA LEU A 267 -54.40 70.99 -18.35
C LEU A 267 -54.04 72.21 -17.49
N ILE A 268 -52.87 72.21 -16.85
CA ILE A 268 -52.36 73.36 -16.09
C ILE A 268 -52.22 74.60 -16.98
N ASN A 269 -51.65 74.45 -18.18
CA ASN A 269 -51.53 75.56 -19.13
C ASN A 269 -52.90 76.12 -19.54
N LEU A 270 -53.88 75.26 -19.83
CA LEU A 270 -55.25 75.70 -20.14
C LEU A 270 -55.89 76.42 -18.96
N SER A 271 -55.72 75.92 -17.73
CA SER A 271 -56.20 76.55 -16.51
C SER A 271 -55.57 77.93 -16.29
N ASN A 272 -54.26 78.07 -16.52
CA ASN A 272 -53.54 79.33 -16.44
C ASN A 272 -54.05 80.36 -17.46
N ILE A 273 -54.30 79.95 -18.71
CA ILE A 273 -54.87 80.83 -19.74
C ILE A 273 -56.27 81.29 -19.32
N ALA A 274 -57.13 80.38 -18.84
CA ALA A 274 -58.46 80.73 -18.36
C ALA A 274 -58.42 81.73 -17.18
N TRP A 275 -57.49 81.53 -16.25
CA TRP A 275 -57.28 82.44 -15.13
C TRP A 275 -56.84 83.84 -15.59
N GLN A 276 -55.89 83.93 -16.53
CA GLN A 276 -55.47 85.20 -17.12
C GLN A 276 -56.62 85.94 -17.82
N GLN A 277 -57.45 85.21 -18.58
CA GLN A 277 -58.63 85.80 -19.23
C GLN A 277 -59.64 86.35 -18.22
N ALA A 278 -59.89 85.62 -17.13
CA ALA A 278 -60.78 86.07 -16.06
C ALA A 278 -60.24 87.34 -15.37
N GLU A 279 -58.92 87.43 -15.16
CA GLU A 279 -58.31 88.62 -14.55
C GLU A 279 -58.37 89.85 -15.47
N ILE A 280 -58.14 89.66 -16.78
CA ILE A 280 -58.33 90.72 -17.78
C ILE A 280 -59.79 91.21 -17.79
N ALA A 281 -60.76 90.30 -17.70
CA ALA A 281 -62.17 90.67 -17.64
C ALA A 281 -62.52 91.49 -16.39
N LYS A 282 -61.97 91.13 -15.22
CA LYS A 282 -62.13 91.94 -13.99
C LYS A 282 -61.55 93.34 -14.13
N LEU A 283 -60.37 93.47 -14.73
CA LEU A 283 -59.74 94.77 -14.95
C LEU A 283 -60.59 95.65 -15.87
N ARG A 284 -61.09 95.10 -16.99
CA ARG A 284 -62.01 95.82 -17.89
C ARG A 284 -63.28 96.29 -17.18
N ASN A 285 -63.88 95.44 -16.35
CA ASN A 285 -65.06 95.83 -15.58
C ASN A 285 -64.76 96.98 -14.61
N LYS A 286 -63.62 96.92 -13.90
CA LYS A 286 -63.17 98.02 -13.02
C LYS A 286 -62.94 99.32 -13.78
N GLU A 287 -62.34 99.27 -14.97
CA GLU A 287 -62.14 100.45 -15.83
C GLU A 287 -63.48 101.05 -16.25
N SER A 288 -64.46 100.23 -16.63
CA SER A 288 -65.80 100.69 -17.00
C SER A 288 -66.55 101.36 -15.85
N GLU A 289 -66.48 100.79 -14.64
CA GLU A 289 -67.06 101.40 -13.43
C GLU A 289 -66.36 102.72 -13.06
N ASN A 290 -65.03 102.75 -13.15
CA ASN A 290 -64.26 103.98 -12.91
C ASN A 290 -64.62 105.09 -13.91
N ALA A 291 -64.84 104.76 -15.19
CA ALA A 291 -65.30 105.72 -16.19
C ALA A 291 -66.69 106.28 -15.85
N ARG A 292 -67.62 105.41 -15.41
CA ARG A 292 -68.96 105.83 -14.97
C ARG A 292 -68.91 106.78 -13.78
N VAL A 293 -68.08 106.49 -12.77
CA VAL A 293 -67.90 107.36 -11.60
C VAL A 293 -67.31 108.72 -11.99
N ARG A 294 -66.34 108.76 -12.92
CA ARG A 294 -65.77 110.04 -13.41
C ARG A 294 -66.82 110.90 -14.11
N GLN A 295 -67.71 110.29 -14.89
CA GLN A 295 -68.80 110.99 -15.56
C GLN A 295 -69.77 111.62 -14.54
N GLN A 296 -70.19 110.86 -13.53
CA GLN A 296 -71.05 111.36 -12.44
C GLN A 296 -70.39 112.51 -11.66
N LEU A 297 -69.07 112.44 -11.43
CA LEU A 297 -68.33 113.51 -10.77
C LEU A 297 -68.25 114.79 -11.63
N ALA A 298 -68.11 114.65 -12.95
CA ALA A 298 -68.09 115.78 -13.87
C ALA A 298 -69.46 116.52 -13.89
N GLU A 299 -70.56 115.76 -13.96
CA GLU A 299 -71.92 116.30 -13.88
C GLU A 299 -72.16 117.05 -12.56
N GLY A 300 -71.73 116.50 -11.42
CA GLY A 300 -71.81 117.18 -10.12
C GLY A 300 -70.98 118.46 -10.05
N ASN A 301 -69.79 118.49 -10.65
CA ASN A 301 -68.94 119.68 -10.69
C ASN A 301 -69.53 120.81 -11.56
N GLU A 302 -70.24 120.48 -12.64
CA GLU A 302 -70.94 121.49 -13.45
C GLU A 302 -72.10 122.12 -12.68
N GLN A 303 -72.88 121.32 -11.95
CA GLN A 303 -73.94 121.82 -11.08
C GLN A 303 -73.38 122.77 -10.02
N LEU A 304 -72.24 122.43 -9.41
CA LEU A 304 -71.58 123.28 -8.42
C LEU A 304 -71.12 124.64 -8.98
N LYS A 305 -70.60 124.66 -10.21
CA LYS A 305 -70.25 125.92 -10.90
C LYS A 305 -71.47 126.80 -11.12
N HIS A 306 -72.61 126.20 -11.47
CA HIS A 306 -73.86 126.91 -11.70
C HIS A 306 -74.37 127.60 -10.42
N PHE A 307 -74.30 126.92 -9.27
CA PHE A 307 -74.68 127.52 -7.98
C PHE A 307 -73.76 128.67 -7.57
N LYS A 308 -72.43 128.53 -7.75
CA LYS A 308 -71.48 129.62 -7.47
C LYS A 308 -71.74 130.88 -8.31
N ALA A 309 -72.10 130.71 -9.59
CA ALA A 309 -72.44 131.85 -10.44
C ALA A 309 -73.72 132.59 -9.98
N MET A 310 -74.68 131.87 -9.39
CA MET A 310 -75.87 132.49 -8.78
C MET A 310 -75.51 133.28 -7.52
N GLU A 311 -74.68 132.72 -6.62
CA GLU A 311 -74.19 133.41 -5.42
C GLU A 311 -73.44 134.72 -5.78
N GLU A 312 -72.65 134.72 -6.86
CA GLU A 312 -71.97 135.92 -7.34
C GLU A 312 -72.94 137.03 -7.81
N GLN A 313 -74.12 136.68 -8.32
CA GLN A 313 -75.14 137.66 -8.67
C GLN A 313 -75.84 138.25 -7.43
N GLU A 314 -76.10 137.43 -6.41
CA GLU A 314 -76.67 137.88 -5.14
C GLU A 314 -75.71 138.82 -4.40
N ASN A 315 -74.41 138.49 -4.37
CA ASN A 315 -73.38 139.33 -3.76
C ASN A 315 -73.29 140.73 -4.41
N LYS A 316 -73.46 140.84 -5.74
CA LYS A 316 -73.49 142.14 -6.43
C LYS A 316 -74.66 143.03 -5.99
N ILE A 317 -75.81 142.43 -5.65
CA ILE A 317 -76.98 143.15 -5.15
C ILE A 317 -76.73 143.66 -3.72
N ILE A 318 -76.05 142.86 -2.89
CA ILE A 318 -75.66 143.23 -1.53
C ILE A 318 -74.64 144.38 -1.55
N ASP A 319 -73.64 144.34 -2.43
CA ASP A 319 -72.61 145.37 -2.55
C ASP A 319 -73.17 146.75 -2.94
N LEU A 320 -74.20 146.79 -3.79
CA LEU A 320 -74.89 148.04 -4.14
C LEU A 320 -75.60 148.66 -2.92
N ARG A 321 -76.20 147.82 -2.05
CA ARG A 321 -76.81 148.25 -0.78
C ARG A 321 -75.78 148.75 0.23
N ILE A 322 -74.59 148.15 0.27
CA ILE A 322 -73.49 148.57 1.16
C ILE A 322 -72.94 149.94 0.73
N ARG A 323 -72.80 150.22 -0.57
CA ARG A 323 -72.32 151.53 -1.06
C ARG A 323 -73.25 152.70 -0.74
N GLU A 324 -74.57 152.45 -0.71
CA GLU A 324 -75.54 153.46 -0.29
C GLU A 324 -75.45 153.75 1.21
N TYR A 325 -75.16 152.72 2.02
CA TYR A 325 -74.93 152.87 3.46
C TYR A 325 -73.58 153.56 3.80
N GLN A 326 -72.52 153.28 3.03
CA GLN A 326 -71.19 153.86 3.25
C GLN A 326 -71.12 155.36 2.96
N ARG A 327 -71.82 155.87 1.93
CA ARG A 327 -71.92 157.31 1.66
C ARG A 327 -72.52 158.10 2.83
N TYR A 328 -73.46 157.50 3.55
CA TYR A 328 -74.06 158.09 4.76
C TYR A 328 -73.13 158.07 5.99
N LYS A 329 -72.19 157.11 6.06
CA LYS A 329 -71.26 156.93 7.18
C LYS A 329 -69.97 157.77 7.05
N GLU A 330 -69.46 157.96 5.85
CA GLU A 330 -68.22 158.73 5.59
C GLU A 330 -68.35 160.22 5.96
N GLU A 331 -69.55 160.81 5.84
CA GLU A 331 -69.82 162.18 6.31
C GLU A 331 -69.75 162.34 7.85
N GLN A 332 -69.87 161.24 8.60
CA GLN A 332 -69.79 161.21 10.06
C GLN A 332 -68.36 160.91 10.56
N GLU A 333 -67.60 160.06 9.89
CA GLU A 333 -66.25 159.64 10.34
C GLU A 333 -65.13 160.64 9.97
N ALA A 334 -65.32 161.51 8.97
CA ALA A 334 -64.39 162.61 8.68
C ALA A 334 -64.21 163.59 9.87
N LYS A 335 -65.18 163.63 10.81
CA LYS A 335 -65.13 164.46 12.02
C LYS A 335 -64.35 163.81 13.18
N LEU A 336 -63.99 162.53 13.09
CA LEU A 336 -63.43 161.71 14.20
C LEU A 336 -62.01 161.16 13.92
N ALA A 337 -61.51 161.29 12.68
CA ALA A 337 -60.25 160.69 12.23
C ALA A 337 -58.97 161.49 12.58
N GLU A 338 -59.07 162.78 12.89
CA GLU A 338 -57.92 163.59 13.30
C GLU A 338 -57.35 163.19 14.69
N GLU A 339 -58.13 162.51 15.54
CA GLU A 339 -57.74 162.26 16.95
C GLU A 339 -56.90 160.98 17.20
N LYS A 340 -56.88 159.96 16.32
CA LYS A 340 -56.36 158.62 16.68
C LYS A 340 -55.02 158.21 16.04
N ARG A 341 -54.27 159.15 15.46
CA ARG A 341 -53.07 158.82 14.67
C ARG A 341 -51.78 158.56 15.47
N LEU A 342 -51.75 158.82 16.78
CA LEU A 342 -50.49 158.80 17.56
C LEU A 342 -50.19 157.53 18.39
N GLU A 343 -51.09 156.56 18.53
CA GLU A 343 -50.95 155.52 19.59
C GLU A 343 -50.38 154.13 19.17
N ARG A 344 -50.11 153.85 17.89
CA ARG A 344 -49.87 152.45 17.40
C ARG A 344 -48.42 151.95 17.33
N LEU A 345 -47.44 152.59 17.97
CA LEU A 345 -46.00 152.28 17.74
C LEU A 345 -45.29 151.38 18.80
N GLN A 346 -45.98 150.52 19.58
CA GLN A 346 -45.36 149.68 20.64
C GLN A 346 -45.46 148.14 20.46
N LYS A 347 -45.13 147.70 19.26
CA LYS A 347 -44.62 146.38 18.83
C LYS A 347 -44.06 145.41 19.90
N GLU A 348 -44.42 144.11 19.89
CA GLU A 348 -43.87 142.98 19.08
C GLU A 348 -42.53 142.31 19.53
N GLN A 349 -42.38 141.67 20.71
CA GLN A 349 -41.23 140.73 20.94
C GLN A 349 -41.50 139.61 22.00
N THR A 350 -41.83 138.36 21.62
CA THR A 350 -41.77 137.17 22.54
C THR A 350 -41.69 135.75 21.89
N LYS A 351 -41.01 135.48 20.77
CA LYS A 351 -40.95 134.07 20.23
C LYS A 351 -39.63 133.63 19.57
N ALA A 352 -38.61 133.19 20.34
CA ALA A 352 -37.42 132.49 19.80
C ALA A 352 -36.55 131.71 20.84
N LEU A 353 -37.00 130.60 21.47
CA LEU A 353 -36.16 129.89 22.47
C LEU A 353 -36.27 128.33 22.62
N VAL A 354 -36.78 127.53 21.67
CA VAL A 354 -37.02 126.07 21.91
C VAL A 354 -36.19 125.07 21.07
N ALA A 355 -35.19 125.51 20.28
CA ALA A 355 -34.54 124.63 19.28
C ALA A 355 -33.25 123.87 19.71
N THR A 356 -32.75 123.97 20.95
CA THR A 356 -31.33 123.62 21.26
C THR A 356 -31.05 122.35 22.09
N GLN A 357 -32.00 121.44 22.38
CA GLN A 357 -31.77 120.38 23.42
C GLN A 357 -31.61 118.89 23.00
N THR A 358 -31.55 118.48 21.72
CA THR A 358 -31.63 117.03 21.37
C THR A 358 -30.37 116.32 20.83
N MET A 359 -29.19 116.95 20.78
CA MET A 359 -28.01 116.44 20.06
C MET A 359 -26.90 115.74 20.90
N GLN A 360 -27.16 115.27 22.13
CA GLN A 360 -26.08 114.72 23.01
C GLN A 360 -26.23 113.24 23.45
N ALA A 361 -27.14 112.45 22.87
CA ALA A 361 -27.43 111.09 23.37
C ALA A 361 -26.78 109.90 22.61
N ARG A 362 -25.85 110.10 21.65
CA ARG A 362 -25.34 109.01 20.78
C ARG A 362 -23.86 108.58 20.96
N ASP A 363 -23.03 109.32 21.69
CA ASP A 363 -21.56 109.12 21.63
C ASP A 363 -20.94 108.21 22.71
N LEU A 364 -21.73 107.50 23.52
CA LEU A 364 -21.21 106.69 24.64
C LEU A 364 -21.14 105.16 24.38
N GLN A 365 -21.76 104.65 23.31
CA GLN A 365 -21.86 103.21 23.06
C GLN A 365 -20.66 102.63 22.27
N GLU A 366 -20.03 103.40 21.39
CA GLU A 366 -19.01 102.90 20.43
C GLU A 366 -17.64 102.57 21.08
N ARG A 367 -17.32 103.13 22.25
CA ARG A 367 -16.02 102.93 22.90
C ARG A 367 -15.88 101.62 23.70
N LEU A 368 -16.99 100.94 23.99
CA LEU A 368 -16.99 99.70 24.77
C LEU A 368 -16.81 98.43 23.89
N ASP A 369 -17.10 98.51 22.59
CA ASP A 369 -17.03 97.38 21.67
C ASP A 369 -15.61 97.14 21.09
N GLU A 370 -14.76 98.17 21.04
CA GLU A 370 -13.38 98.06 20.53
C GLU A 370 -12.42 97.30 21.49
N LEU A 371 -12.63 97.41 22.81
CA LEU A 371 -11.77 96.74 23.81
C LEU A 371 -12.05 95.24 23.95
N ASN A 372 -13.28 94.79 23.66
CA ASN A 372 -13.65 93.37 23.71
C ASN A 372 -13.14 92.57 22.51
N ALA A 373 -13.00 93.19 21.33
CA ALA A 373 -12.55 92.51 20.11
C ALA A 373 -11.06 92.11 20.15
N ALA A 374 -10.20 92.91 20.79
CA ALA A 374 -8.76 92.66 20.86
C ALA A 374 -8.37 91.47 21.77
N LEU A 375 -9.06 91.29 22.90
CA LEU A 375 -8.79 90.19 23.85
C LEU A 375 -9.20 88.81 23.32
N VAL A 376 -10.28 88.75 22.53
CA VAL A 376 -10.74 87.51 21.89
C VAL A 376 -9.74 87.05 20.82
N HIS A 377 -9.13 87.99 20.09
CA HIS A 377 -8.21 87.68 19.01
C HIS A 377 -6.88 87.08 19.50
N GLU A 378 -6.35 87.58 20.63
CA GLU A 378 -5.10 87.08 21.23
C GLU A 378 -5.27 85.68 21.88
N GLN A 379 -6.44 85.42 22.47
CA GLN A 379 -6.78 84.12 23.07
C GLN A 379 -6.92 83.01 22.01
N VAL A 380 -7.55 83.32 20.86
CA VAL A 380 -7.71 82.39 19.74
C VAL A 380 -6.37 82.07 19.08
N GLU A 381 -5.48 83.06 18.94
CA GLU A 381 -4.17 82.86 18.31
C GLU A 381 -3.23 82.00 19.17
N ARG A 382 -3.27 82.14 20.50
CA ARG A 382 -2.51 81.28 21.44
C ARG A 382 -3.02 79.83 21.42
N GLN A 383 -4.34 79.64 21.39
CA GLN A 383 -4.95 78.31 21.28
C GLN A 383 -4.65 77.64 19.93
N TRP A 384 -4.57 78.42 18.84
CA TRP A 384 -4.23 77.90 17.52
C TRP A 384 -2.77 77.43 17.44
N ARG A 385 -1.81 78.21 17.96
CA ARG A 385 -0.39 77.80 18.02
C ARG A 385 -0.16 76.58 18.91
N GLN A 386 -0.91 76.43 20.01
CA GLN A 386 -0.86 75.24 20.87
C GLN A 386 -1.41 74.01 20.14
N LYS A 387 -2.54 74.14 19.44
CA LYS A 387 -3.12 73.05 18.63
C LYS A 387 -2.22 72.61 17.48
N GLU A 388 -1.61 73.53 16.74
CA GLU A 388 -0.65 73.16 15.67
C GLU A 388 0.57 72.42 16.24
N LYS A 389 1.12 72.87 17.38
CA LYS A 389 2.25 72.22 18.03
C LYS A 389 1.90 70.80 18.50
N GLU A 390 0.73 70.61 19.08
CA GLU A 390 0.24 69.30 19.51
C GLU A 390 -0.05 68.35 18.34
N GLU A 391 -0.63 68.85 17.25
CA GLU A 391 -0.85 68.06 16.04
C GLU A 391 0.46 67.66 15.36
N ALA A 392 1.44 68.56 15.32
CA ALA A 392 2.78 68.26 14.81
C ALA A 392 3.49 67.20 15.67
N LEU A 393 3.38 67.28 17.01
CA LEU A 393 3.93 66.28 17.93
C LEU A 393 3.25 64.92 17.76
N LYS A 394 1.92 64.86 17.68
CA LYS A 394 1.17 63.61 17.45
C LYS A 394 1.53 62.97 16.10
N LYS A 395 1.70 63.78 15.04
CA LYS A 395 2.16 63.28 13.74
C LYS A 395 3.58 62.73 13.81
N ALA A 396 4.49 63.40 14.54
CA ALA A 396 5.86 62.93 14.73
C ALA A 396 5.92 61.64 15.57
N GLU A 397 5.12 61.51 16.62
CA GLU A 397 5.00 60.29 17.43
C GLU A 397 4.42 59.11 16.62
N ALA A 398 3.38 59.37 15.82
CA ALA A 398 2.81 58.37 14.92
C ALA A 398 3.80 57.93 13.83
N GLN A 399 4.62 58.84 13.29
CA GLN A 399 5.68 58.49 12.35
C GLN A 399 6.79 57.66 13.01
N LYS A 400 7.20 58.00 14.24
CA LYS A 400 8.20 57.22 14.99
C LYS A 400 7.71 55.81 15.27
N SER A 401 6.47 55.63 15.72
CA SER A 401 5.91 54.30 15.97
C SER A 401 5.80 53.47 14.69
N LEU A 402 5.42 54.08 13.55
CA LEU A 402 5.43 53.40 12.25
C LEU A 402 6.84 53.00 11.79
N MET A 403 7.86 53.83 12.05
CA MET A 403 9.25 53.47 11.76
C MET A 403 9.72 52.30 12.63
N GLU A 404 9.43 52.32 13.93
CA GLU A 404 9.77 51.24 14.86
C GLU A 404 9.09 49.92 14.47
N GLU A 405 7.82 49.93 14.10
CA GLU A 405 7.10 48.74 13.63
C GLU A 405 7.66 48.24 12.29
N ARG A 406 8.04 49.15 11.38
CA ARG A 406 8.70 48.77 10.12
C ARG A 406 10.07 48.15 10.36
N GLU A 407 10.85 48.67 11.31
CA GLU A 407 12.12 48.08 11.71
C GLU A 407 11.94 46.71 12.34
N LYS A 408 10.95 46.53 13.23
CA LYS A 408 10.59 45.21 13.78
C LYS A 408 10.20 44.24 12.68
N GLN A 409 9.41 44.68 11.69
CA GLN A 409 9.01 43.83 10.57
C GLN A 409 10.21 43.42 9.71
N ILE A 410 11.12 44.37 9.40
CA ILE A 410 12.35 44.08 8.66
C ILE A 410 13.24 43.12 9.46
N ASN A 411 13.39 43.33 10.76
CA ASN A 411 14.20 42.47 11.61
C ASN A 411 13.60 41.06 11.72
N ASN A 412 12.29 40.94 11.85
CA ASN A 412 11.59 39.64 11.85
C ASN A 412 11.79 38.91 10.52
N LYS A 413 11.71 39.62 9.38
CA LYS A 413 12.03 39.03 8.07
C LYS A 413 13.46 38.52 8.00
N ARG A 414 14.44 39.32 8.46
CA ARG A 414 15.86 38.91 8.52
C ARG A 414 16.08 37.68 9.41
N ILE A 415 15.40 37.59 10.55
CA ILE A 415 15.48 36.43 11.45
C ILE A 415 14.88 35.19 10.78
N MET A 416 13.73 35.32 10.10
CA MET A 416 13.11 34.20 9.38
C MET A 416 14.00 33.71 8.24
N GLU A 417 14.55 34.63 7.43
CA GLU A 417 15.50 34.32 6.36
C GLU A 417 16.76 33.62 6.92
N ALA A 418 17.29 34.08 8.05
CA ALA A 418 18.44 33.44 8.70
C ALA A 418 18.11 32.02 9.17
N ILE A 419 16.92 31.77 9.71
CA ILE A 419 16.46 30.44 10.14
C ILE A 419 16.31 29.51 8.92
N GLU A 420 15.77 30.01 7.81
CA GLU A 420 15.61 29.24 6.57
C GLU A 420 16.97 28.86 5.97
N LEU A 421 17.91 29.80 5.86
CA LEU A 421 19.27 29.52 5.42
C LEU A 421 19.97 28.49 6.31
N GLU A 422 19.75 28.54 7.63
CA GLU A 422 20.30 27.55 8.55
C GLU A 422 19.70 26.15 8.36
N ARG A 423 18.39 26.07 8.04
CA ARG A 423 17.72 24.80 7.71
C ARG A 423 18.28 24.22 6.41
N GLU A 424 18.37 25.02 5.36
CA GLU A 424 18.96 24.61 4.08
C GLU A 424 20.41 24.15 4.24
N ARG A 425 21.21 24.88 5.03
CA ARG A 425 22.59 24.48 5.34
C ARG A 425 22.65 23.12 6.04
N ARG A 426 21.79 22.86 7.02
CA ARG A 426 21.73 21.57 7.73
C ARG A 426 21.28 20.43 6.80
N GLU A 427 20.35 20.68 5.89
CA GLU A 427 19.93 19.70 4.89
C GLU A 427 21.04 19.41 3.88
N PHE A 428 21.73 20.45 3.40
CA PHE A 428 22.89 20.32 2.54
C PHE A 428 24.01 19.52 3.22
N GLU A 429 24.31 19.81 4.48
CA GLU A 429 25.32 19.06 5.26
C GLU A 429 24.95 17.58 5.42
N LYS A 430 23.66 17.25 5.64
CA LYS A 430 23.19 15.86 5.65
C LYS A 430 23.41 15.17 4.31
N ILE A 431 23.09 15.84 3.21
CA ILE A 431 23.29 15.30 1.84
C ILE A 431 24.78 15.05 1.60
N VAL A 432 25.64 16.02 1.93
CA VAL A 432 27.10 15.88 1.79
C VAL A 432 27.63 14.74 2.67
N HIS A 433 27.09 14.55 3.88
CA HIS A 433 27.48 13.45 4.75
C HIS A 433 27.14 12.09 4.13
N VAL A 434 25.90 11.91 3.64
CA VAL A 434 25.46 10.67 2.97
C VAL A 434 26.29 10.41 1.70
N GLN A 435 26.63 11.45 0.93
CA GLN A 435 27.48 11.31 -0.25
C GLN A 435 28.92 10.90 0.12
N LYS A 436 29.51 11.49 1.17
CA LYS A 436 30.84 11.11 1.68
C LYS A 436 30.87 9.69 2.23
N GLU A 437 29.82 9.27 2.94
CA GLU A 437 29.67 7.90 3.42
C GLU A 437 29.55 6.91 2.26
N SER A 438 28.73 7.23 1.26
CA SER A 438 28.56 6.41 0.05
C SER A 438 29.89 6.25 -0.70
N PHE A 439 30.63 7.34 -0.90
CA PHE A 439 31.96 7.32 -1.51
C PHE A 439 32.97 6.50 -0.70
N CYS A 440 32.98 6.64 0.63
CA CYS A 440 33.83 5.83 1.52
C CYS A 440 33.50 4.33 1.45
N GLN A 441 32.21 3.98 1.35
CA GLN A 441 31.78 2.59 1.21
C GLN A 441 32.22 2.00 -0.14
N GLU A 442 32.08 2.75 -1.22
CA GLU A 442 32.51 2.33 -2.55
C GLU A 442 34.03 2.12 -2.63
N GLN A 443 34.82 3.05 -2.07
CA GLN A 443 36.28 2.90 -1.93
C GLN A 443 36.66 1.64 -1.16
N LYS A 444 36.01 1.36 -0.02
CA LYS A 444 36.26 0.15 0.78
C LYS A 444 35.90 -1.13 0.02
N GLU A 445 34.84 -1.11 -0.78
CA GLU A 445 34.47 -2.26 -1.61
C GLU A 445 35.45 -2.50 -2.76
N LEU A 446 35.96 -1.43 -3.39
CA LEU A 446 37.04 -1.49 -4.37
C LEU A 446 38.32 -2.08 -3.76
N GLU A 447 38.72 -1.62 -2.58
CA GLU A 447 39.91 -2.13 -1.89
C GLU A 447 39.76 -3.61 -1.51
N LYS A 448 38.58 -4.04 -1.03
CA LYS A 448 38.28 -5.46 -0.78
C LYS A 448 38.37 -6.29 -2.07
N LYS A 449 37.85 -5.79 -3.20
CA LYS A 449 37.96 -6.47 -4.50
C LYS A 449 39.42 -6.62 -4.93
N GLN A 450 40.23 -5.57 -4.78
CA GLN A 450 41.66 -5.61 -5.07
C GLN A 450 42.41 -6.62 -4.17
N ARG A 451 42.13 -6.63 -2.85
CA ARG A 451 42.71 -7.61 -1.93
C ARG A 451 42.32 -9.05 -2.29
N ARG A 452 41.06 -9.30 -2.65
CA ARG A 452 40.61 -10.63 -3.12
C ARG A 452 41.31 -11.06 -4.40
N ALA A 453 41.52 -10.15 -5.35
CA ALA A 453 42.26 -10.44 -6.57
C ALA A 453 43.73 -10.77 -6.30
N LEU A 454 44.38 -10.07 -5.36
CA LEU A 454 45.75 -10.36 -4.95
C LEU A 454 45.88 -11.71 -4.24
N ILE A 455 44.95 -12.04 -3.34
CA ILE A 455 44.91 -13.34 -2.67
C ILE A 455 44.71 -14.45 -3.70
N HIS A 456 43.73 -14.31 -4.59
CA HIS A 456 43.47 -15.28 -5.66
C HIS A 456 44.70 -15.47 -6.57
N ARG A 457 45.38 -14.38 -6.96
CA ARG A 457 46.62 -14.44 -7.73
C ARG A 457 47.72 -15.20 -6.96
N SER A 458 47.88 -14.94 -5.66
CA SER A 458 48.87 -15.61 -4.83
C SER A 458 48.56 -17.10 -4.63
N GLU A 459 47.30 -17.48 -4.56
CA GLU A 459 46.85 -18.88 -4.49
C GLU A 459 47.07 -19.61 -5.81
N ILE A 460 46.80 -18.98 -6.96
CA ILE A 460 47.13 -19.55 -8.28
C ILE A 460 48.64 -19.79 -8.37
N LEU A 461 49.46 -18.81 -8.00
CA LEU A 461 50.92 -18.97 -8.05
C LEU A 461 51.42 -20.07 -7.11
N LYS A 462 50.86 -20.22 -5.92
CA LYS A 462 51.15 -21.35 -5.02
C LYS A 462 50.72 -22.70 -5.61
N GLN A 463 49.55 -22.75 -6.26
CA GLN A 463 49.07 -23.96 -6.93
C GLN A 463 49.97 -24.33 -8.10
N VAL A 464 50.38 -23.37 -8.92
CA VAL A 464 51.29 -23.59 -10.05
C VAL A 464 52.66 -24.05 -9.55
N TYR A 465 53.21 -23.43 -8.50
CA TYR A 465 54.49 -23.82 -7.92
C TYR A 465 54.43 -25.23 -7.30
N PHE A 466 53.36 -25.55 -6.57
CA PHE A 466 53.08 -26.88 -6.03
C PHE A 466 52.89 -27.92 -7.15
N TYR A 467 52.25 -27.55 -8.26
CA TYR A 467 52.05 -28.43 -9.41
C TYR A 467 53.36 -28.69 -10.15
N ILE A 468 54.22 -27.69 -10.31
CA ILE A 468 55.57 -27.84 -10.91
C ILE A 468 56.46 -28.71 -10.02
N GLN A 469 56.40 -28.51 -8.70
CA GLN A 469 57.19 -29.27 -7.75
C GLN A 469 56.70 -30.73 -7.61
N ASN A 470 55.38 -30.95 -7.62
CA ASN A 470 54.81 -32.29 -7.72
C ASN A 470 55.11 -32.94 -9.06
N THR A 471 55.04 -32.23 -10.19
CA THR A 471 55.33 -32.82 -11.50
C THR A 471 56.80 -33.21 -11.62
N LEU A 472 57.75 -32.40 -11.13
CA LEU A 472 59.16 -32.75 -11.09
C LEU A 472 59.46 -33.91 -10.13
N HIS A 473 58.84 -33.93 -8.96
CA HIS A 473 58.99 -35.03 -7.99
C HIS A 473 58.36 -36.34 -8.51
N THR A 474 57.19 -36.23 -9.15
CA THR A 474 56.51 -37.33 -9.83
C THR A 474 57.37 -37.83 -10.97
N PHE A 475 57.98 -36.95 -11.78
CA PHE A 475 58.84 -37.34 -12.90
C PHE A 475 60.09 -38.11 -12.43
N TYR A 476 60.73 -37.66 -11.34
CA TYR A 476 61.89 -38.34 -10.73
C TYR A 476 61.53 -39.71 -10.14
N ILE A 477 60.37 -39.85 -9.50
CA ILE A 477 59.85 -41.13 -9.00
C ILE A 477 59.36 -42.04 -10.14
N HIS A 478 58.80 -41.46 -11.20
CA HIS A 478 58.23 -42.18 -12.34
C HIS A 478 59.32 -42.84 -13.18
N ILE A 479 60.47 -42.19 -13.38
CA ILE A 479 61.61 -42.81 -14.10
C ILE A 479 62.14 -44.04 -13.35
N PHE A 480 62.24 -43.96 -12.02
CA PHE A 480 62.68 -45.09 -11.18
C PHE A 480 61.66 -46.23 -11.14
N GLN A 481 60.36 -45.90 -11.10
CA GLN A 481 59.26 -46.88 -11.14
C GLN A 481 59.01 -47.51 -12.52
N VAL A 482 59.34 -46.81 -13.63
CA VAL A 482 59.09 -47.30 -15.00
C VAL A 482 59.95 -48.52 -15.33
N ASN A 483 61.23 -48.55 -14.91
CA ASN A 483 62.12 -49.69 -15.18
C ASN A 483 61.74 -50.98 -14.43
N GLU A 484 61.13 -50.85 -13.25
CA GLU A 484 60.69 -51.98 -12.42
C GLU A 484 59.27 -52.45 -12.83
N LYS A 485 58.37 -51.51 -13.14
CA LYS A 485 57.05 -51.78 -13.72
C LYS A 485 57.11 -52.38 -15.11
N GLU A 486 58.11 -52.10 -15.95
CA GLU A 486 58.17 -52.68 -17.31
C GLU A 486 58.33 -54.20 -17.30
N ARG A 487 59.00 -54.76 -16.28
CA ARG A 487 59.16 -56.22 -16.10
C ARG A 487 57.91 -56.89 -15.54
N GLU A 488 57.23 -56.26 -14.59
CA GLU A 488 55.92 -56.73 -14.10
C GLU A 488 54.83 -56.55 -15.17
N ARG A 489 54.83 -55.44 -15.91
CA ARG A 489 53.88 -55.12 -17.00
C ARG A 489 53.77 -56.22 -18.04
N ILE A 490 54.85 -56.92 -18.37
CA ILE A 490 54.80 -57.97 -19.39
C ILE A 490 54.02 -59.21 -18.87
N GLN A 491 54.24 -59.62 -17.62
CA GLN A 491 53.49 -60.73 -16.99
C GLN A 491 52.08 -60.33 -16.57
N THR A 492 51.90 -59.12 -16.03
CA THR A 492 50.58 -58.57 -15.72
C THR A 492 49.78 -58.33 -16.99
N ARG A 493 50.37 -57.91 -18.13
CA ARG A 493 49.66 -57.77 -19.40
C ARG A 493 49.06 -59.07 -19.90
N GLN A 494 49.73 -60.20 -19.71
CA GLN A 494 49.20 -61.51 -20.11
C GLN A 494 48.00 -61.93 -19.23
N ARG A 495 48.11 -61.83 -17.90
CA ARG A 495 46.96 -62.09 -16.99
C ARG A 495 45.83 -61.09 -17.16
N MET A 496 46.15 -59.81 -17.34
CA MET A 496 45.19 -58.73 -17.63
C MET A 496 44.52 -58.91 -18.99
N PHE A 497 45.13 -59.61 -19.95
CA PHE A 497 44.49 -59.86 -21.24
C PHE A 497 43.43 -60.96 -21.11
N GLU A 498 43.73 -62.02 -20.36
CA GLU A 498 42.80 -63.12 -20.04
C GLU A 498 41.68 -62.66 -19.10
N GLU A 499 42.04 -62.01 -17.99
CA GLU A 499 41.09 -61.34 -17.09
C GLU A 499 40.33 -60.23 -17.82
N GLY A 500 40.98 -59.48 -18.71
CA GLY A 500 40.34 -58.43 -19.51
C GLY A 500 39.39 -58.97 -20.58
N LEU A 501 39.55 -60.22 -21.03
CA LEU A 501 38.57 -60.91 -21.88
C LEU A 501 37.36 -61.35 -21.06
N ALA A 502 37.59 -61.95 -19.89
CA ALA A 502 36.52 -62.31 -18.96
C ALA A 502 35.73 -61.08 -18.49
N ILE A 503 36.41 -60.02 -18.05
CA ILE A 503 35.82 -58.74 -17.65
C ILE A 503 35.09 -58.08 -18.82
N ARG A 504 35.60 -58.16 -20.07
CA ARG A 504 34.88 -57.65 -21.25
C ARG A 504 33.59 -58.42 -21.52
N THR A 505 33.59 -59.74 -21.36
CA THR A 505 32.38 -60.55 -21.52
C THR A 505 31.38 -60.31 -20.40
N GLU A 506 31.82 -60.23 -19.14
CA GLU A 506 30.96 -59.90 -17.99
C GLU A 506 30.43 -58.46 -18.07
N ALA A 507 31.26 -57.50 -18.45
CA ALA A 507 30.85 -56.12 -18.69
C ALA A 507 29.86 -56.01 -19.85
N ALA A 508 30.02 -56.78 -20.93
CA ALA A 508 29.07 -56.82 -22.04
C ALA A 508 27.71 -57.41 -21.60
N ILE A 509 27.72 -58.48 -20.80
CA ILE A 509 26.50 -59.07 -20.21
C ILE A 509 25.84 -58.10 -19.23
N ARG A 510 26.61 -57.42 -18.37
CA ARG A 510 26.12 -56.37 -17.46
C ARG A 510 25.50 -55.22 -18.25
N LYS A 511 26.21 -54.67 -19.25
CA LYS A 511 25.69 -53.60 -20.14
C LYS A 511 24.42 -54.01 -20.88
N LYS A 512 24.30 -55.26 -21.31
CA LYS A 512 23.06 -55.77 -21.92
C LYS A 512 21.89 -55.79 -20.92
N LYS A 513 22.12 -56.33 -19.71
CA LYS A 513 21.11 -56.36 -18.64
C LYS A 513 20.65 -54.97 -18.21
N LEU A 514 21.59 -54.02 -18.10
CA LEU A 514 21.29 -52.62 -17.76
C LEU A 514 20.44 -51.95 -18.85
N ARG A 515 20.80 -52.10 -20.12
CA ARG A 515 20.00 -51.58 -21.25
C ARG A 515 18.59 -52.14 -21.29
N GLU A 516 18.43 -53.46 -21.13
CA GLU A 516 17.11 -54.09 -21.04
C GLU A 516 16.28 -53.54 -19.86
N THR A 517 16.92 -53.22 -18.74
CA THR A 517 16.24 -52.68 -17.56
C THR A 517 15.82 -51.22 -17.75
N MET A 518 16.69 -50.42 -18.37
CA MET A 518 16.38 -49.03 -18.75
C MET A 518 15.24 -48.98 -19.78
N GLU A 519 15.26 -49.86 -20.78
CA GLU A 519 14.19 -49.96 -21.78
C GLU A 519 12.85 -50.38 -21.14
N ARG A 520 12.87 -51.32 -20.18
CA ARG A 520 11.67 -51.66 -19.39
C ARG A 520 11.11 -50.45 -18.64
N LYS A 521 11.96 -49.62 -18.03
CA LYS A 521 11.53 -48.38 -17.35
C LYS A 521 10.95 -47.36 -18.32
N CYS A 522 11.53 -47.19 -19.51
CA CYS A 522 10.93 -46.35 -20.55
C CYS A 522 9.56 -46.88 -21.01
N ASN A 523 9.41 -48.20 -21.13
CA ASN A 523 8.13 -48.83 -21.47
C ASN A 523 7.10 -48.72 -20.34
N GLU A 524 7.53 -48.71 -19.08
CA GLU A 524 6.67 -48.42 -17.93
C GLU A 524 6.16 -46.97 -17.96
N MET A 525 7.00 -46.00 -18.36
CA MET A 525 6.54 -44.62 -18.58
C MET A 525 5.48 -44.53 -19.68
N LYS A 526 5.62 -45.30 -20.77
CA LYS A 526 4.60 -45.39 -21.83
C LYS A 526 3.28 -45.96 -21.31
N LYS A 527 3.33 -47.02 -20.51
CA LYS A 527 2.13 -47.62 -19.88
C LYS A 527 1.41 -46.67 -18.93
N ASN A 528 2.15 -45.75 -18.31
CA ASN A 528 1.61 -44.74 -17.39
C ASN A 528 1.13 -43.45 -18.11
N ASN A 529 0.92 -43.49 -19.43
CA ASN A 529 0.42 -42.37 -20.25
C ASN A 529 1.25 -41.08 -20.16
N VAL A 530 2.57 -41.19 -20.00
CA VAL A 530 3.47 -40.03 -20.10
C VAL A 530 3.60 -39.60 -21.57
N PRO A 531 3.52 -38.30 -21.91
CA PRO A 531 3.67 -37.85 -23.29
C PRO A 531 5.01 -38.25 -23.92
N ASP A 532 4.99 -38.67 -25.19
CA ASP A 532 6.15 -39.23 -25.89
C ASP A 532 7.35 -38.26 -25.97
N ILE A 533 7.11 -36.95 -25.91
CA ILE A 533 8.16 -35.91 -25.91
C ILE A 533 9.14 -36.15 -24.75
N TYR A 534 8.60 -36.40 -23.55
CA TYR A 534 9.38 -36.65 -22.34
C TYR A 534 10.04 -38.03 -22.35
N ILE A 535 9.39 -39.02 -22.95
CA ILE A 535 9.93 -40.38 -23.06
C ILE A 535 11.13 -40.41 -24.02
N ASN A 536 11.04 -39.67 -25.13
CA ASN A 536 12.13 -39.55 -26.10
C ASN A 536 13.32 -38.77 -25.53
N GLU A 537 13.07 -37.75 -24.70
CA GLU A 537 14.11 -37.05 -23.95
C GLU A 537 14.85 -37.99 -22.98
N VAL A 538 14.10 -38.78 -22.19
CA VAL A 538 14.67 -39.79 -21.28
C VAL A 538 15.49 -40.83 -22.05
N LYS A 539 15.01 -41.32 -23.20
CA LYS A 539 15.76 -42.27 -24.03
C LYS A 539 17.09 -41.70 -24.51
N ARG A 540 17.12 -40.47 -25.02
CA ARG A 540 18.36 -39.79 -25.43
C ARG A 540 19.32 -39.60 -24.26
N LEU A 541 18.80 -39.23 -23.09
CA LEU A 541 19.62 -39.05 -21.90
C LEU A 541 20.18 -40.38 -21.37
N ILE A 542 19.43 -41.48 -21.52
CA ILE A 542 19.88 -42.84 -21.18
C ILE A 542 20.98 -43.31 -22.12
N GLU A 543 20.89 -43.02 -23.43
CA GLU A 543 21.95 -43.35 -24.40
C GLU A 543 23.28 -42.66 -24.08
N ASN A 544 23.23 -41.54 -23.35
CA ASN A 544 24.41 -40.80 -22.89
C ASN A 544 24.94 -41.27 -21.51
N ILE A 545 24.31 -42.27 -20.87
CA ILE A 545 24.82 -42.87 -19.63
C ILE A 545 25.86 -43.92 -20.02
N GLU A 546 27.13 -43.53 -20.00
CA GLU A 546 28.29 -44.43 -20.21
C GLU A 546 28.54 -45.40 -19.06
#